data_AF-A0A9E8SHJ3-F1
#
_entry.id   AF-A0A9E8SHJ3-F1
#
_cell.length_a   1.000
_cell.length_b   1.000
_cell.length_c   1.000
_cell.angle_alpha   90.00
_cell.angle_beta   90.00
_cell.angle_gamma   90.00
#
_symmetry.space_group_name_H-M   'P 1'
#
loop_
_entity.id
_entity.type
_entity.pdbx_description
1 polymer ?
#
loop_
_entity_poly.entity_id
_entity_poly.type
_entity_poly.pdbx_seq_one_letter_code
_entity_poly.pdbx_strand_id
1 'polypeptide(L)'
;MFTGYLSNSNSLKKIILIYILNLSIWLIFILIKFFETKPLEVILTVLTTVQGLALIHVSFLLVAFLFFYITKHYEIYRVGGMRQLFNIFFKITILPLFLITAVLYAINKFNNNENFNVINSTAYNYSPISKNCYEQDFKIRGASIFGLNSNTEYKMSTIILNNVEWVALHPFVYQDNEDDIKIRSKKEYWSKRDSAYVKTINQLHSKDIHVMLKPHLWVSNGWRNNINFKDSKKWNSWFESYSKIILFYAKFAQDTNVELFCIGTELDKTLTDHSQHWLELIKEIKKIYNGQLTYAMNWDTEYFNPEFWSALEYIGIQAYYPLTTNEEPELSQIKNGWQKHITILKRASKQINKPILFTEIGYRDDSYATIKPWEWSNTIKRFFRKKSNKTQYFAFKAFFEEVWGESWFSGLFIWQWNKSSDFSIIDRPAQNLVMNEFSKLVRDNLNCN
;
A
#
# COMPACT_ATOMS: atom_id res chain seq x y z
N MET A 1 -5.96 31.66 -33.61
CA MET A 1 -4.64 32.29 -33.87
C MET A 1 -3.58 31.33 -34.45
N PHE A 2 -3.65 30.01 -34.22
CA PHE A 2 -2.70 29.05 -34.82
C PHE A 2 -2.93 28.75 -36.32
N THR A 3 -4.15 28.96 -36.82
CA THR A 3 -4.53 28.60 -38.21
C THR A 3 -3.97 29.56 -39.28
N GLY A 4 -3.65 30.81 -38.93
CA GLY A 4 -3.11 31.79 -39.88
C GLY A 4 -1.60 31.70 -40.15
N TYR A 5 -0.84 30.97 -39.32
CA TYR A 5 0.62 30.89 -39.44
C TYR A 5 1.08 29.71 -40.33
N LEU A 6 0.19 28.73 -40.56
CA LEU A 6 0.45 27.51 -41.32
C LEU A 6 0.23 27.64 -42.83
N SER A 7 -0.40 28.72 -43.31
CA SER A 7 -0.65 28.95 -44.75
C SER A 7 0.55 29.49 -45.52
N ASN A 8 1.68 29.77 -44.85
CA ASN A 8 2.87 30.34 -45.47
C ASN A 8 3.92 29.24 -45.74
N SER A 9 4.41 29.10 -46.98
CA SER A 9 5.33 28.02 -47.40
C SER A 9 6.65 27.98 -46.61
N ASN A 10 7.07 29.12 -46.07
CA ASN A 10 8.23 29.23 -45.19
C ASN A 10 8.01 28.65 -43.78
N SER A 11 6.77 28.63 -43.29
CA SER A 11 6.43 28.05 -41.98
C SER A 11 6.53 26.52 -42.02
N LEU A 12 6.05 25.89 -43.09
CA LEU A 12 6.11 24.43 -43.26
C LEU A 12 7.57 23.92 -43.33
N LYS A 13 8.44 24.63 -44.07
CA LYS A 13 9.88 24.30 -44.14
C LYS A 13 10.55 24.37 -42.76
N LYS A 14 10.21 25.36 -41.93
CA LYS A 14 10.73 25.49 -40.56
C LYS A 14 10.24 24.35 -39.66
N ILE A 15 8.97 23.96 -39.75
CA ILE A 15 8.40 22.83 -38.99
C ILE A 15 9.13 21.53 -39.34
N ILE A 16 9.32 21.25 -40.63
CA ILE A 16 10.04 20.06 -41.12
C ILE A 16 11.49 20.08 -40.64
N LEU A 17 12.16 21.24 -40.70
CA LEU A 17 13.53 21.36 -40.22
C LEU A 17 13.65 21.10 -38.71
N ILE A 18 12.74 21.64 -37.90
CA ILE A 18 12.70 21.38 -36.44
C ILE A 18 12.45 19.90 -36.16
N TYR A 19 11.61 19.25 -36.97
CA TYR A 19 11.34 17.82 -36.83
C TYR A 19 12.60 16.99 -37.06
N ILE A 20 13.30 17.25 -38.16
CA ILE A 20 14.55 16.58 -38.51
C ILE A 20 15.63 16.84 -37.45
N LEU A 21 15.73 18.07 -36.93
CA LEU A 21 16.71 18.44 -35.92
C LEU A 21 16.42 17.77 -34.57
N ASN A 22 15.14 17.71 -34.16
CA ASN A 22 14.70 17.01 -32.97
C ASN A 22 15.01 15.50 -33.07
N LEU A 23 14.72 14.88 -34.21
CA LEU A 23 15.02 13.47 -34.48
C LEU A 23 16.54 13.21 -34.42
N SER A 24 17.35 14.13 -34.95
CA SER A 24 18.81 14.05 -34.94
C SER A 24 19.39 14.17 -33.52
N ILE A 25 18.86 15.09 -32.69
CA ILE A 25 19.23 15.22 -31.27
C ILE A 25 18.87 13.96 -30.50
N TRP A 26 17.70 13.36 -30.78
CA TRP A 26 17.28 12.11 -30.18
C TRP A 26 18.22 10.96 -30.51
N LEU A 27 18.61 10.82 -31.78
CA LEU A 27 19.58 9.83 -32.24
C LEU A 27 20.93 10.01 -31.55
N ILE A 28 21.42 11.25 -31.45
CA ILE A 28 22.68 11.57 -30.75
C ILE A 28 22.58 11.26 -29.24
N PHE A 29 21.47 11.61 -28.59
CA PHE A 29 21.27 11.34 -27.16
C PHE A 29 21.23 9.85 -26.85
N ILE A 30 20.56 9.04 -27.68
CA ILE A 30 20.59 7.58 -27.55
C ILE A 30 22.02 7.06 -27.74
N LEU A 31 22.72 7.51 -28.78
CA LEU A 31 24.10 7.10 -29.04
C LEU A 31 25.01 7.42 -27.84
N ILE A 32 24.93 8.64 -27.28
CA ILE A 32 25.76 9.05 -26.13
C ILE A 32 25.41 8.28 -24.85
N LYS A 33 24.11 8.15 -24.52
CA LYS A 33 23.67 7.60 -23.23
C LYS A 33 23.77 6.06 -23.19
N PHE A 34 23.72 5.40 -24.35
CA PHE A 34 23.76 3.95 -24.47
C PHE A 34 24.99 3.46 -25.25
N PHE A 35 26.08 4.24 -25.25
CA PHE A 35 27.31 3.89 -25.97
C PHE A 35 27.90 2.53 -25.52
N GLU A 36 27.65 2.13 -24.27
CA GLU A 36 28.06 0.83 -23.71
C GLU A 36 27.05 -0.31 -23.91
N THR A 37 25.84 -0.02 -24.40
CA THR A 37 24.74 -1.02 -24.54
C THR A 37 24.09 -0.92 -25.91
N LYS A 38 24.41 -1.87 -26.79
CA LYS A 38 23.79 -2.13 -28.11
C LYS A 38 22.82 -1.03 -28.61
N PRO A 39 23.33 0.12 -29.08
CA PRO A 39 22.51 1.30 -29.36
C PRO A 39 21.47 1.05 -30.46
N LEU A 40 21.73 0.11 -31.37
CA LEU A 40 20.80 -0.28 -32.43
C LEU A 40 19.50 -0.90 -31.88
N GLU A 41 19.59 -1.75 -30.85
CA GLU A 41 18.41 -2.39 -30.25
C GLU A 41 17.53 -1.36 -29.53
N VAL A 42 18.15 -0.37 -28.87
CA VAL A 42 17.45 0.74 -28.21
C VAL A 42 16.74 1.62 -29.23
N ILE A 43 17.43 2.00 -30.31
CA ILE A 43 16.83 2.78 -31.41
C ILE A 43 15.65 2.02 -32.03
N LEU A 44 15.81 0.72 -32.31
CA LEU A 44 14.72 -0.09 -32.85
C LEU A 44 13.52 -0.12 -31.91
N THR A 45 13.76 -0.30 -30.61
CA THR A 45 12.70 -0.35 -29.59
C THR A 45 11.92 0.97 -29.54
N VAL A 46 12.62 2.11 -29.59
CA VAL A 46 11.96 3.43 -29.59
C VAL A 46 11.15 3.64 -30.88
N LEU A 47 11.66 3.21 -32.04
CA LEU A 47 10.99 3.41 -33.33
C LEU A 47 9.84 2.42 -33.60
N THR A 48 9.83 1.26 -32.95
CA THR A 48 8.84 0.19 -33.21
C THR A 48 7.74 0.09 -32.14
N THR A 49 7.93 0.73 -30.98
CA THR A 49 6.92 0.72 -29.92
C THR A 49 6.05 1.96 -29.95
N VAL A 50 4.76 1.80 -29.60
CA VAL A 50 3.80 2.93 -29.49
C VAL A 50 4.29 3.98 -28.49
N GLN A 51 4.91 3.55 -27.38
CA GLN A 51 5.44 4.43 -26.35
C GLN A 51 6.64 5.24 -26.86
N GLY A 52 7.56 4.62 -27.61
CA GLY A 52 8.72 5.31 -28.17
C GLY A 52 8.33 6.32 -29.26
N LEU A 53 7.39 5.96 -30.14
CA LEU A 53 6.85 6.88 -31.15
C LEU A 53 6.10 8.06 -30.51
N ALA A 54 5.27 7.79 -29.49
CA ALA A 54 4.58 8.85 -28.74
C ALA A 54 5.59 9.81 -28.09
N LEU A 55 6.69 9.30 -27.53
CA LEU A 55 7.74 10.11 -26.92
C LEU A 55 8.45 11.00 -27.94
N ILE A 56 8.78 10.48 -29.13
CA ILE A 56 9.35 11.28 -30.23
C ILE A 56 8.40 12.42 -30.60
N HIS A 57 7.12 12.13 -30.85
CA HIS A 57 6.15 13.14 -31.25
C HIS A 57 5.90 14.20 -30.17
N VAL A 58 5.79 13.81 -28.90
CA VAL A 58 5.65 14.76 -27.78
C VAL A 58 6.88 15.65 -27.67
N SER A 59 8.08 15.07 -27.80
CA SER A 59 9.32 15.85 -27.75
C SER A 59 9.44 16.83 -28.93
N PHE A 60 9.01 16.42 -30.12
CA PHE A 60 8.93 17.30 -31.28
C PHE A 60 7.97 18.45 -31.04
N LEU A 61 6.75 18.17 -30.56
CA LEU A 61 5.77 19.22 -30.26
C LEU A 61 6.32 20.23 -29.24
N LEU A 62 7.05 19.76 -28.23
CA LEU A 62 7.69 20.62 -27.23
C LEU A 62 8.81 21.48 -27.84
N VAL A 63 9.71 20.90 -28.65
CA VAL A 63 10.78 21.66 -29.30
C VAL A 63 10.23 22.63 -30.33
N ALA A 64 9.23 22.24 -31.12
CA ALA A 64 8.54 23.11 -32.05
C ALA A 64 7.85 24.27 -31.31
N PHE A 65 7.13 23.97 -30.23
CA PHE A 65 6.54 24.99 -29.38
C PHE A 65 7.60 25.97 -28.85
N LEU A 66 8.70 25.47 -28.28
CA LEU A 66 9.79 26.31 -27.77
C LEU A 66 10.44 27.15 -28.86
N PHE A 67 10.68 26.59 -30.05
CA PHE A 67 11.23 27.32 -31.18
C PHE A 67 10.30 28.45 -31.61
N PHE A 68 9.02 28.17 -31.84
CA PHE A 68 8.04 29.20 -32.21
C PHE A 68 7.85 30.23 -31.10
N TYR A 69 7.87 29.79 -29.86
CA TYR A 69 7.81 30.65 -28.69
C TYR A 69 9.02 31.60 -28.66
N ILE A 70 10.25 31.09 -28.75
CA ILE A 70 11.48 31.90 -28.73
C ILE A 70 11.54 32.85 -29.92
N THR A 71 11.28 32.35 -31.14
CA THR A 71 11.33 33.18 -32.35
C THR A 71 10.32 34.31 -32.31
N LYS A 72 9.08 34.05 -31.88
CA LYS A 72 8.07 35.08 -31.68
C LYS A 72 8.48 36.11 -30.63
N HIS A 73 9.05 35.68 -29.51
CA HIS A 73 9.53 36.60 -28.47
C HIS A 73 10.72 37.43 -28.95
N TYR A 74 11.64 36.85 -29.75
CA TYR A 74 12.74 37.57 -30.38
C TYR A 74 12.25 38.63 -31.39
N GLU A 75 11.24 38.31 -32.20
CA GLU A 75 10.61 39.28 -33.12
C GLU A 75 9.97 40.44 -32.36
N ILE A 76 9.24 40.16 -31.28
CA ILE A 76 8.65 41.18 -30.39
C ILE A 76 9.74 42.09 -29.80
N TYR A 77 10.85 41.50 -29.33
CA TYR A 77 11.98 42.25 -28.82
C TYR A 77 12.62 43.16 -29.88
N ARG A 78 12.82 42.65 -31.10
CA ARG A 78 13.41 43.41 -32.19
C ARG A 78 12.58 44.63 -32.60
N VAL A 79 11.26 44.54 -32.54
CA VAL A 79 10.34 45.60 -33.02
C VAL A 79 10.04 46.64 -31.94
N GLY A 80 9.86 46.25 -30.68
CA GLY A 80 9.48 47.20 -29.61
C GLY A 80 10.30 47.12 -28.32
N GLY A 81 11.48 46.49 -28.38
CA GLY A 81 12.47 46.50 -27.32
C GLY A 81 12.10 45.68 -26.07
N MET A 82 12.93 45.80 -25.02
CA MET A 82 12.81 45.01 -23.79
C MET A 82 11.47 45.19 -23.07
N ARG A 83 10.92 46.42 -23.07
CA ARG A 83 9.66 46.73 -22.37
C ARG A 83 8.47 45.96 -22.97
N GLN A 84 8.39 45.90 -24.30
CA GLN A 84 7.30 45.17 -24.97
C GLN A 84 7.47 43.67 -24.85
N LEU A 85 8.71 43.16 -24.96
CA LEU A 85 9.03 41.75 -24.69
C LEU A 85 8.56 41.34 -23.30
N PHE A 86 8.96 42.09 -22.26
CA PHE A 86 8.58 41.77 -20.88
C PHE A 86 7.06 41.78 -20.69
N ASN A 87 6.36 42.79 -21.21
CA ASN A 87 4.90 42.87 -21.10
C ASN A 87 4.19 41.65 -21.74
N ILE A 88 4.64 41.19 -22.91
CA ILE A 88 4.03 40.05 -23.59
C ILE A 88 4.42 38.74 -22.94
N PHE A 89 5.71 38.55 -22.61
CA PHE A 89 6.21 37.39 -21.89
C PHE A 89 5.50 37.22 -20.54
N PHE A 90 5.33 38.33 -19.80
CA PHE A 90 4.58 38.34 -18.56
C PHE A 90 3.13 37.89 -18.77
N LYS A 91 2.42 38.46 -19.75
CA LYS A 91 1.00 38.13 -20.00
C LYS A 91 0.76 36.72 -20.53
N ILE A 92 1.66 36.18 -21.35
CA ILE A 92 1.46 34.89 -22.04
C ILE A 92 2.05 33.72 -21.25
N THR A 93 3.07 33.96 -20.42
CA THR A 93 3.79 32.87 -19.74
C THR A 93 3.77 33.02 -18.24
N ILE A 94 4.23 34.16 -17.70
CA ILE A 94 4.30 34.32 -16.24
C ILE A 94 2.91 34.35 -15.61
N LEU A 95 1.99 35.14 -16.17
CA LEU A 95 0.64 35.31 -15.62
C LEU A 95 -0.18 34.00 -15.67
N PRO A 96 -0.25 33.25 -16.80
CA PRO A 96 -0.96 31.98 -16.81
C PRO A 96 -0.34 30.92 -15.89
N LEU A 97 0.99 30.84 -15.85
CA LEU A 97 1.68 29.92 -14.94
C LEU A 97 1.39 30.29 -13.47
N PHE A 98 1.46 31.58 -13.14
CA PHE A 98 1.10 32.09 -11.83
C PHE A 98 -0.35 31.74 -11.49
N LEU A 99 -1.30 32.00 -12.38
CA LEU A 99 -2.72 31.68 -12.17
C LEU A 99 -2.93 30.18 -11.95
N ILE A 100 -2.31 29.32 -12.77
CA ILE A 100 -2.37 27.86 -12.60
C ILE A 100 -1.81 27.48 -11.23
N THR A 101 -0.62 27.97 -10.86
CA THR A 101 0.00 27.66 -9.56
C THR A 101 -0.82 28.19 -8.39
N ALA A 102 -1.44 29.35 -8.51
CA ALA A 102 -2.29 29.95 -7.49
C ALA A 102 -3.59 29.15 -7.31
N VAL A 103 -4.21 28.71 -8.41
CA VAL A 103 -5.39 27.83 -8.39
C VAL A 103 -5.04 26.48 -7.77
N LEU A 104 -3.93 25.86 -8.19
CA LEU A 104 -3.45 24.60 -7.61
C LEU A 104 -3.16 24.76 -6.11
N TYR A 105 -2.48 25.82 -5.71
CA TYR A 105 -2.22 26.13 -4.30
C TYR A 105 -3.53 26.33 -3.51
N ALA A 106 -4.51 27.03 -4.08
CA ALA A 106 -5.81 27.24 -3.46
C ALA A 106 -6.59 25.92 -3.28
N ILE A 107 -6.62 25.05 -4.30
CA ILE A 107 -7.22 23.71 -4.24
C ILE A 107 -6.55 22.87 -3.16
N ASN A 108 -5.21 22.82 -3.17
CA ASN A 108 -4.46 22.07 -2.18
C ASN A 108 -4.71 22.60 -0.76
N LYS A 109 -4.74 23.93 -0.58
CA LYS A 109 -5.05 24.54 0.73
C LYS A 109 -6.47 24.21 1.17
N PHE A 110 -7.46 24.30 0.27
CA PHE A 110 -8.85 23.96 0.56
C PHE A 110 -9.01 22.49 0.95
N ASN A 111 -8.41 21.58 0.17
CA ASN A 111 -8.49 20.14 0.41
C ASN A 111 -7.77 19.69 1.68
N ASN A 112 -6.73 20.40 2.12
CA ASN A 112 -6.00 20.08 3.35
C ASN A 112 -6.48 20.88 4.58
N ASN A 113 -7.43 21.79 4.41
CA ASN A 113 -7.96 22.60 5.50
C ASN A 113 -9.05 21.85 6.24
N GLU A 114 -8.70 21.30 7.39
CA GLU A 114 -9.62 20.66 8.32
C GLU A 114 -9.29 21.11 9.73
N ASN A 115 -10.30 21.52 10.49
CA ASN A 115 -10.18 21.81 11.90
C ASN A 115 -10.81 20.68 12.72
N PHE A 116 -10.13 19.54 12.78
CA PHE A 116 -10.55 18.39 13.57
C PHE A 116 -9.37 17.88 14.40
N ASN A 117 -9.38 18.23 15.68
CA ASN A 117 -8.37 17.81 16.65
C ASN A 117 -9.07 17.20 17.87
N VAL A 118 -8.68 15.97 18.22
CA VAL A 118 -9.12 15.30 19.45
C VAL A 118 -7.86 15.07 20.30
N ILE A 119 -7.71 15.86 21.37
CA ILE A 119 -6.46 15.96 22.16
C ILE A 119 -6.46 14.99 23.37
N ASN A 120 -7.54 14.25 23.61
CA ASN A 120 -7.74 13.50 24.86
C ASN A 120 -7.07 12.12 24.87
N SER A 121 -5.73 12.05 24.84
CA SER A 121 -5.03 10.80 25.11
C SER A 121 -4.17 10.90 26.37
N THR A 122 -4.54 10.13 27.39
CA THR A 122 -3.78 9.98 28.64
C THR A 122 -3.18 8.58 28.79
N ALA A 123 -3.47 7.67 27.87
CA ALA A 123 -3.17 6.24 28.00
C ALA A 123 -1.83 5.81 27.39
N TYR A 124 -0.85 6.71 27.36
CA TYR A 124 0.50 6.41 26.89
C TYR A 124 1.15 5.31 27.75
N ASN A 125 1.85 4.39 27.12
CA ASN A 125 2.74 3.47 27.82
C ASN A 125 4.16 4.04 27.88
N TYR A 126 4.54 4.56 29.05
CA TYR A 126 5.90 5.08 29.28
C TYR A 126 6.89 3.99 29.71
N SER A 127 6.45 2.73 29.84
CA SER A 127 7.33 1.59 30.09
C SER A 127 8.28 1.37 28.91
N PRO A 128 9.52 0.89 29.15
CA PRO A 128 10.41 0.50 28.07
C PRO A 128 10.01 -0.80 27.36
N ILE A 129 8.95 -1.50 27.81
CA ILE A 129 8.43 -2.78 27.31
C ILE A 129 6.90 -2.72 27.13
N SER A 130 6.34 -3.70 26.41
CA SER A 130 4.90 -3.92 26.28
C SER A 130 4.23 -4.15 27.65
N LYS A 131 2.95 -3.81 27.77
CA LYS A 131 2.15 -4.10 28.97
C LYS A 131 1.70 -5.56 29.05
N ASN A 132 1.77 -6.25 27.91
CA ASN A 132 1.41 -7.65 27.78
C ASN A 132 -0.04 -7.97 28.21
N CYS A 133 -0.97 -7.10 27.81
CA CYS A 133 -2.41 -7.26 28.00
C CYS A 133 -2.96 -8.50 27.27
N TYR A 134 -2.29 -8.91 26.19
CA TYR A 134 -2.58 -10.15 25.47
C TYR A 134 -2.66 -11.37 26.40
N GLU A 135 -1.77 -11.53 27.39
CA GLU A 135 -1.82 -12.66 28.33
C GLU A 135 -3.07 -12.68 29.22
N GLN A 136 -3.75 -11.53 29.35
CA GLN A 136 -4.93 -11.38 30.22
C GLN A 136 -6.24 -11.60 29.46
N ASP A 137 -6.34 -11.14 28.21
CA ASP A 137 -7.58 -11.18 27.44
C ASP A 137 -7.49 -11.87 26.07
N PHE A 138 -6.30 -12.31 25.66
CA PHE A 138 -6.01 -12.94 24.38
C PHE A 138 -6.39 -12.09 23.16
N LYS A 139 -6.42 -10.75 23.32
CA LYS A 139 -6.73 -9.80 22.24
C LYS A 139 -5.46 -9.29 21.58
N ILE A 140 -5.31 -9.54 20.28
CA ILE A 140 -4.16 -9.08 19.48
C ILE A 140 -4.29 -7.58 19.21
N ARG A 141 -3.38 -6.81 19.81
CA ARG A 141 -3.21 -5.35 19.64
C ARG A 141 -2.04 -5.08 18.70
N GLY A 142 -2.25 -5.31 17.40
CA GLY A 142 -1.19 -5.39 16.42
C GLY A 142 -1.03 -4.17 15.50
N ALA A 143 0.16 -4.04 14.93
CA ALA A 143 0.43 -3.12 13.82
C ALA A 143 1.33 -3.74 12.74
N SER A 144 1.08 -3.40 11.48
CA SER A 144 1.95 -3.77 10.35
C SER A 144 3.08 -2.76 10.19
N ILE A 145 4.32 -3.23 10.20
CA ILE A 145 5.51 -2.37 10.18
C ILE A 145 6.47 -2.77 9.07
N PHE A 146 6.93 -1.76 8.33
CA PHE A 146 7.93 -1.90 7.28
C PHE A 146 9.24 -1.21 7.64
N GLY A 147 10.34 -1.76 7.13
CA GLY A 147 11.67 -1.11 7.22
C GLY A 147 12.17 -0.93 8.66
N LEU A 148 11.97 -1.93 9.53
CA LEU A 148 12.55 -1.95 10.89
C LEU A 148 14.08 -2.11 10.90
N ASN A 149 14.72 -2.15 9.73
CA ASN A 149 16.17 -2.17 9.55
C ASN A 149 16.83 -0.78 9.66
N SER A 150 16.06 0.30 9.57
CA SER A 150 16.52 1.68 9.74
C SER A 150 15.74 2.38 10.87
N ASN A 151 16.44 3.01 11.81
CA ASN A 151 15.85 3.73 12.94
C ASN A 151 14.92 2.87 13.81
N THR A 152 15.35 1.62 14.06
CA THR A 152 14.59 0.57 14.74
C THR A 152 14.13 0.99 16.13
N GLU A 153 15.00 1.67 16.88
CA GLU A 153 14.73 2.10 18.25
C GLU A 153 13.60 3.13 18.33
N TYR A 154 13.62 4.15 17.46
CA TYR A 154 12.52 5.13 17.38
C TYR A 154 11.20 4.46 16.99
N LYS A 155 11.22 3.55 16.00
CA LYS A 155 10.00 2.84 15.61
C LYS A 155 9.47 1.97 16.77
N MET A 156 10.36 1.26 17.47
CA MET A 156 10.01 0.45 18.64
C MET A 156 9.44 1.29 19.78
N SER A 157 10.07 2.42 20.11
CA SER A 157 9.55 3.30 21.15
C SER A 157 8.17 3.84 20.78
N THR A 158 7.92 4.17 19.51
CA THR A 158 6.60 4.65 19.09
C THR A 158 5.50 3.60 19.20
N ILE A 159 5.77 2.34 18.88
CA ILE A 159 4.74 1.30 18.98
C ILE A 159 4.44 0.94 20.44
N ILE A 160 5.46 0.83 21.29
CA ILE A 160 5.29 0.57 22.73
C ILE A 160 4.50 1.71 23.35
N LEU A 161 4.87 2.96 23.07
CA LEU A 161 4.20 4.16 23.56
C LEU A 161 2.70 4.18 23.26
N ASN A 162 2.27 3.52 22.17
CA ASN A 162 0.88 3.44 21.72
C ASN A 162 0.19 2.11 22.07
N ASN A 163 0.72 1.35 23.04
CA ASN A 163 0.16 0.07 23.52
C ASN A 163 0.04 -1.01 22.42
N VAL A 164 0.92 -0.99 21.41
CA VAL A 164 1.02 -2.08 20.43
C VAL A 164 1.82 -3.22 21.05
N GLU A 165 1.26 -4.43 21.00
CA GLU A 165 1.84 -5.64 21.61
C GLU A 165 2.20 -6.71 20.58
N TRP A 166 1.77 -6.51 19.33
CA TRP A 166 2.01 -7.43 18.21
C TRP A 166 2.52 -6.68 16.99
N VAL A 167 3.50 -7.25 16.29
CA VAL A 167 4.06 -6.68 15.06
C VAL A 167 3.98 -7.67 13.91
N ALA A 168 3.35 -7.26 12.81
CA ALA A 168 3.36 -8.02 11.57
C ALA A 168 4.58 -7.65 10.71
N LEU A 169 5.47 -8.62 10.49
CA LEU A 169 6.65 -8.52 9.62
C LEU A 169 6.37 -9.15 8.26
N HIS A 170 6.67 -8.40 7.20
CA HIS A 170 6.28 -8.76 5.84
C HIS A 170 7.51 -9.02 4.95
N PRO A 171 8.11 -10.23 4.96
CA PRO A 171 9.12 -10.58 3.98
C PRO A 171 8.48 -10.72 2.60
N PHE A 172 8.95 -9.92 1.64
CA PHE A 172 8.41 -9.96 0.27
C PHE A 172 9.05 -11.09 -0.55
N VAL A 173 8.19 -11.86 -1.22
CA VAL A 173 8.55 -12.87 -2.21
C VAL A 173 7.98 -12.44 -3.55
N TYR A 174 8.61 -12.78 -4.68
CA TYR A 174 8.34 -12.12 -5.96
C TYR A 174 7.93 -13.12 -7.04
N GLN A 175 6.92 -12.77 -7.81
CA GLN A 175 6.56 -13.40 -9.07
C GLN A 175 6.51 -12.32 -10.16
N ASP A 176 6.88 -12.63 -11.39
CA ASP A 176 6.99 -11.60 -12.42
C ASP A 176 5.62 -11.27 -13.01
N ASN A 177 4.90 -12.27 -13.53
CA ASN A 177 3.57 -12.11 -14.14
C ASN A 177 2.54 -13.03 -13.47
N GLU A 178 1.25 -12.77 -13.68
CA GLU A 178 0.14 -13.54 -13.08
C GLU A 178 0.11 -15.03 -13.50
N ASP A 179 0.73 -15.38 -14.64
CA ASP A 179 0.80 -16.72 -15.23
C ASP A 179 2.19 -17.37 -15.15
N ASP A 180 3.10 -16.80 -14.35
CA ASP A 180 4.39 -17.42 -14.03
C ASP A 180 4.26 -18.45 -12.91
N ILE A 181 4.85 -19.63 -13.11
CA ILE A 181 4.91 -20.69 -12.10
C ILE A 181 6.04 -20.49 -11.07
N LYS A 182 7.06 -19.69 -11.42
CA LYS A 182 8.26 -19.54 -10.61
C LYS A 182 8.11 -18.37 -9.66
N ILE A 183 8.09 -18.68 -8.37
CA ILE A 183 8.17 -17.67 -7.32
C ILE A 183 9.63 -17.57 -6.88
N ARG A 184 10.13 -16.34 -6.84
CA ARG A 184 11.49 -16.00 -6.46
C ARG A 184 11.46 -15.36 -5.08
N SER A 185 12.01 -16.02 -4.07
CA SER A 185 12.54 -15.29 -2.92
C SER A 185 13.84 -14.62 -3.34
N LYS A 186 14.14 -13.42 -2.85
CA LYS A 186 15.40 -12.74 -3.18
C LYS A 186 16.65 -13.55 -2.77
N LYS A 187 16.52 -14.65 -2.00
CA LYS A 187 17.59 -15.62 -1.69
C LYS A 187 17.03 -17.01 -1.40
N GLU A 188 17.76 -18.05 -1.84
CA GLU A 188 17.54 -19.46 -1.47
C GLU A 188 18.41 -19.91 -0.27
N TYR A 189 19.24 -19.01 0.30
CA TYR A 189 20.11 -19.27 1.44
C TYR A 189 20.31 -18.02 2.32
N TRP A 190 20.56 -18.25 3.62
CA TRP A 190 20.83 -17.23 4.62
C TRP A 190 22.06 -16.37 4.28
N SER A 191 21.94 -15.05 4.42
CA SER A 191 22.96 -14.04 4.15
C SER A 191 22.99 -12.97 5.26
N LYS A 192 23.99 -12.08 5.24
CA LYS A 192 24.13 -10.88 6.12
C LYS A 192 22.88 -9.96 6.24
N ARG A 193 21.79 -10.20 5.53
CA ARG A 193 20.52 -9.45 5.62
C ARG A 193 19.45 -10.19 6.43
N ASP A 194 19.55 -11.50 6.58
CA ASP A 194 18.66 -12.30 7.44
C ASP A 194 18.97 -12.09 8.92
N SER A 195 20.20 -11.66 9.22
CA SER A 195 20.54 -11.08 10.52
C SER A 195 19.72 -9.83 10.83
N ALA A 196 19.11 -9.13 9.85
CA ALA A 196 18.27 -7.97 10.13
C ALA A 196 16.87 -8.39 10.64
N TYR A 197 16.22 -9.37 10.01
CA TYR A 197 14.93 -9.89 10.52
C TYR A 197 15.12 -10.60 11.86
N VAL A 198 16.13 -11.46 12.00
CA VAL A 198 16.45 -12.09 13.31
C VAL A 198 16.74 -11.03 14.37
N LYS A 199 17.56 -10.02 14.06
CA LYS A 199 17.82 -8.91 14.99
C LYS A 199 16.54 -8.16 15.35
N THR A 200 15.70 -7.85 14.38
CA THR A 200 14.41 -7.18 14.62
C THR A 200 13.51 -8.02 15.50
N ILE A 201 13.36 -9.32 15.22
CA ILE A 201 12.54 -10.24 16.02
C ILE A 201 13.07 -10.32 17.46
N ASN A 202 14.38 -10.53 17.63
CA ASN A 202 15.00 -10.58 18.97
C ASN A 202 14.82 -9.25 19.73
N GLN A 203 14.89 -8.11 19.04
CA GLN A 203 14.63 -6.81 19.65
C GLN A 203 13.16 -6.66 20.04
N LEU A 204 12.20 -7.10 19.22
CA LEU A 204 10.77 -7.10 19.57
C LEU A 204 10.49 -8.00 20.78
N HIS A 205 11.02 -9.22 20.78
CA HIS A 205 10.88 -10.15 21.92
C HIS A 205 11.52 -9.59 23.20
N SER A 206 12.66 -8.88 23.11
CA SER A 206 13.27 -8.21 24.29
C SER A 206 12.39 -7.12 24.91
N LYS A 207 11.31 -6.75 24.22
CA LYS A 207 10.33 -5.74 24.63
C LYS A 207 8.94 -6.33 24.89
N ASP A 208 8.84 -7.66 24.99
CA ASP A 208 7.59 -8.40 25.15
C ASP A 208 6.57 -8.09 24.04
N ILE A 209 7.07 -7.88 22.82
CA ILE A 209 6.23 -7.71 21.62
C ILE A 209 6.26 -9.01 20.83
N HIS A 210 5.08 -9.59 20.62
CA HIS A 210 4.88 -10.76 19.79
C HIS A 210 5.00 -10.43 18.29
N VAL A 211 5.28 -11.44 17.49
CA VAL A 211 5.50 -11.31 16.05
C VAL A 211 4.52 -12.17 15.27
N MET A 212 3.91 -11.55 14.26
CA MET A 212 3.35 -12.27 13.12
C MET A 212 4.32 -12.21 11.94
N LEU A 213 4.79 -13.34 11.44
CA LEU A 213 5.54 -13.38 10.18
C LEU A 213 4.57 -13.66 9.03
N LYS A 214 4.50 -12.73 8.07
CA LYS A 214 3.54 -12.74 6.96
C LYS A 214 4.26 -12.59 5.61
N PRO A 215 4.82 -13.68 5.05
CA PRO A 215 5.42 -13.64 3.72
C PRO A 215 4.41 -13.16 2.67
N HIS A 216 4.76 -12.08 1.97
CA HIS A 216 3.85 -11.41 1.05
C HIS A 216 4.31 -11.62 -0.40
N LEU A 217 3.46 -12.26 -1.21
CA LEU A 217 3.72 -12.43 -2.64
C LEU A 217 3.49 -11.11 -3.38
N TRP A 218 4.53 -10.58 -4.01
CA TRP A 218 4.48 -9.44 -4.89
C TRP A 218 4.50 -9.92 -6.34
N VAL A 219 3.45 -9.64 -7.11
CA VAL A 219 3.42 -9.87 -8.56
C VAL A 219 3.82 -8.57 -9.25
N SER A 220 4.92 -8.59 -10.01
CA SER A 220 5.50 -7.38 -10.59
C SER A 220 4.61 -6.76 -11.66
N ASN A 221 4.02 -7.59 -12.51
CA ASN A 221 3.14 -7.23 -13.62
C ASN A 221 1.74 -7.81 -13.42
N GLY A 222 1.04 -7.36 -12.37
CA GLY A 222 -0.33 -7.77 -12.13
C GLY A 222 -0.71 -7.75 -10.65
N TRP A 223 -1.78 -8.47 -10.32
CA TRP A 223 -2.26 -8.64 -8.95
C TRP A 223 -2.30 -10.12 -8.59
N ARG A 224 -1.84 -10.47 -7.38
CA ARG A 224 -1.76 -11.85 -6.91
C ARG A 224 -3.10 -12.60 -6.88
N ASN A 225 -4.22 -11.90 -6.69
CA ASN A 225 -5.54 -12.53 -6.74
C ASN A 225 -6.03 -12.82 -8.18
N ASN A 226 -5.28 -12.39 -9.20
CA ASN A 226 -5.55 -12.73 -10.59
C ASN A 226 -4.82 -13.99 -11.06
N ILE A 227 -3.89 -14.55 -10.27
CA ILE A 227 -3.17 -15.78 -10.60
C ILE A 227 -4.19 -16.88 -10.90
N ASN A 228 -4.15 -17.37 -12.14
CA ASN A 228 -5.08 -18.39 -12.61
C ASN A 228 -4.46 -19.17 -13.78
N PHE A 229 -4.18 -20.45 -13.56
CA PHE A 229 -3.67 -21.33 -14.61
C PHE A 229 -4.79 -22.22 -15.17
N LYS A 230 -4.85 -22.34 -16.50
CA LYS A 230 -5.78 -23.28 -17.17
C LYS A 230 -5.35 -24.75 -17.06
N ASP A 231 -4.08 -25.01 -16.73
CA ASP A 231 -3.47 -26.33 -16.71
C ASP A 231 -3.20 -26.78 -15.26
N SER A 232 -3.75 -27.94 -14.88
CA SER A 232 -3.55 -28.53 -13.55
C SER A 232 -2.07 -28.84 -13.25
N LYS A 233 -1.26 -29.17 -14.26
CA LYS A 233 0.19 -29.38 -14.08
C LYS A 233 0.91 -28.09 -13.70
N LYS A 234 0.47 -26.96 -14.26
CA LYS A 234 1.00 -25.64 -13.87
C LYS A 234 0.61 -25.29 -12.44
N TRP A 235 -0.60 -25.61 -12.00
CA TRP A 235 -0.98 -25.46 -10.60
C TRP A 235 -0.09 -26.25 -9.65
N ASN A 236 0.17 -27.53 -9.96
CA ASN A 236 1.09 -28.34 -9.16
C ASN A 236 2.50 -27.72 -9.09
N SER A 237 3.02 -27.25 -10.23
CA SER A 237 4.34 -26.61 -10.30
C SER A 237 4.41 -25.29 -9.54
N TRP A 238 3.34 -24.49 -9.61
CA TRP A 238 3.23 -23.23 -8.86
C TRP A 238 3.16 -23.49 -7.35
N PHE A 239 2.32 -24.44 -6.91
CA PHE A 239 2.22 -24.81 -5.50
C PHE A 239 3.50 -25.43 -4.97
N GLU A 240 4.25 -26.19 -5.77
CA GLU A 240 5.59 -26.66 -5.42
C GLU A 240 6.54 -25.49 -5.17
N SER A 241 6.58 -24.50 -6.09
CA SER A 241 7.40 -23.30 -5.95
C SER A 241 6.98 -22.45 -4.74
N TYR A 242 5.68 -22.31 -4.50
CA TYR A 242 5.13 -21.55 -3.38
C TYR A 242 5.43 -22.25 -2.04
N SER A 243 5.17 -23.55 -1.97
CA SER A 243 5.38 -24.37 -0.78
C SER A 243 6.84 -24.38 -0.35
N LYS A 244 7.79 -24.48 -1.30
CA LYS A 244 9.24 -24.39 -1.00
C LYS A 244 9.57 -23.11 -0.22
N ILE A 245 8.98 -21.97 -0.62
CA ILE A 245 9.23 -20.67 -0.01
C ILE A 245 8.53 -20.54 1.34
N ILE A 246 7.27 -20.97 1.42
CA ILE A 246 6.52 -20.90 2.68
C ILE A 246 7.13 -21.83 3.73
N LEU A 247 7.58 -23.04 3.37
CA LEU A 247 8.27 -23.95 4.27
C LEU A 247 9.61 -23.38 4.76
N PHE A 248 10.34 -22.67 3.89
CA PHE A 248 11.53 -21.92 4.31
C PHE A 248 11.20 -20.88 5.39
N TYR A 249 10.13 -20.08 5.21
CA TYR A 249 9.72 -19.10 6.23
C TYR A 249 9.07 -19.72 7.47
N ALA A 250 8.43 -20.88 7.37
CA ALA A 250 7.95 -21.63 8.52
C ALA A 250 9.13 -22.13 9.39
N LYS A 251 10.18 -22.66 8.76
CA LYS A 251 11.41 -23.03 9.47
C LYS A 251 12.06 -21.81 10.14
N PHE A 252 12.09 -20.68 9.44
CA PHE A 252 12.57 -19.42 10.02
C PHE A 252 11.75 -18.96 11.20
N ALA A 253 10.41 -19.00 11.10
CA ALA A 253 9.51 -18.66 12.19
C ALA A 253 9.76 -19.55 13.41
N GLN A 254 9.98 -20.86 13.19
CA GLN A 254 10.33 -21.79 14.27
C GLN A 254 11.68 -21.44 14.91
N ASP A 255 12.71 -21.19 14.10
CA ASP A 255 14.07 -20.91 14.58
C ASP A 255 14.18 -19.55 15.30
N THR A 256 13.22 -18.66 15.08
CA THR A 256 13.16 -17.32 15.69
C THR A 256 12.07 -17.18 16.75
N ASN A 257 11.35 -18.26 17.08
CA ASN A 257 10.24 -18.28 18.05
C ASN A 257 9.12 -17.27 17.73
N VAL A 258 8.82 -17.06 16.45
CA VAL A 258 7.66 -16.26 16.03
C VAL A 258 6.38 -16.97 16.48
N GLU A 259 5.42 -16.22 17.01
CA GLU A 259 4.20 -16.75 17.60
C GLU A 259 3.11 -17.06 16.56
N LEU A 260 2.97 -16.21 15.53
CA LEU A 260 1.97 -16.36 14.49
C LEU A 260 2.60 -16.36 13.09
N PHE A 261 2.29 -17.39 12.29
CA PHE A 261 2.74 -17.48 10.91
C PHE A 261 1.54 -17.41 9.95
N CYS A 262 1.54 -16.40 9.08
CA CYS A 262 0.52 -16.20 8.06
C CYS A 262 0.97 -16.85 6.75
N ILE A 263 0.30 -17.94 6.36
CA ILE A 263 0.76 -18.83 5.27
C ILE A 263 0.45 -18.31 3.87
N GLY A 264 -0.39 -17.27 3.75
CA GLY A 264 -0.80 -16.69 2.47
C GLY A 264 -1.61 -15.41 2.65
N THR A 265 -1.69 -14.58 1.59
CA THR A 265 -2.35 -13.26 1.64
C THR A 265 -3.02 -12.92 0.31
N GLU A 266 -4.35 -12.81 0.30
CA GLU A 266 -5.24 -12.56 -0.86
C GLU A 266 -4.85 -13.36 -2.12
N LEU A 267 -4.57 -14.65 -1.92
CA LEU A 267 -4.43 -15.66 -2.97
C LEU A 267 -5.76 -16.41 -3.12
N ASP A 268 -6.87 -15.67 -3.11
CA ASP A 268 -8.18 -16.21 -2.75
C ASP A 268 -8.70 -17.21 -3.77
N LYS A 269 -8.45 -17.01 -5.06
CA LYS A 269 -8.75 -18.02 -6.09
C LYS A 269 -8.00 -19.34 -5.88
N THR A 270 -6.75 -19.28 -5.43
CA THR A 270 -5.98 -20.49 -5.13
C THR A 270 -6.59 -21.23 -3.93
N LEU A 271 -7.18 -20.48 -3.00
CA LEU A 271 -7.83 -21.04 -1.83
C LEU A 271 -9.18 -21.68 -2.18
N THR A 272 -9.98 -21.04 -3.05
CA THR A 272 -11.28 -21.56 -3.48
C THR A 272 -11.14 -22.80 -4.36
N ASP A 273 -10.18 -22.79 -5.29
CA ASP A 273 -10.12 -23.78 -6.37
C ASP A 273 -9.12 -24.90 -6.07
N HIS A 274 -8.15 -24.67 -5.17
CA HIS A 274 -7.03 -25.57 -4.87
C HIS A 274 -6.79 -25.75 -3.36
N SER A 275 -7.86 -25.83 -2.57
CA SER A 275 -7.80 -25.99 -1.11
C SER A 275 -7.00 -27.21 -0.65
N GLN A 276 -6.97 -28.28 -1.45
CA GLN A 276 -6.22 -29.50 -1.12
C GLN A 276 -4.70 -29.25 -1.04
N HIS A 277 -4.13 -28.49 -1.99
CA HIS A 277 -2.71 -28.11 -1.94
C HIS A 277 -2.39 -27.28 -0.69
N TRP A 278 -3.31 -26.42 -0.28
CA TRP A 278 -3.19 -25.66 0.95
C TRP A 278 -3.21 -26.54 2.20
N LEU A 279 -4.11 -27.53 2.27
CA LEU A 279 -4.18 -28.49 3.38
C LEU A 279 -2.90 -29.33 3.48
N GLU A 280 -2.34 -29.73 2.34
CA GLU A 280 -1.04 -30.43 2.28
C GLU A 280 0.10 -29.54 2.78
N LEU A 281 0.15 -28.28 2.32
CA LEU A 281 1.13 -27.31 2.79
C LEU A 281 1.02 -27.08 4.31
N ILE A 282 -0.19 -26.96 4.86
CA ILE A 282 -0.41 -26.82 6.32
C ILE A 282 0.14 -28.03 7.08
N LYS A 283 -0.08 -29.25 6.56
CA LYS A 283 0.48 -30.47 7.17
C LYS A 283 2.00 -30.44 7.20
N GLU A 284 2.65 -30.02 6.12
CA GLU A 284 4.11 -29.90 6.07
C GLU A 284 4.65 -28.81 6.99
N ILE A 285 3.96 -27.66 7.08
CA ILE A 285 4.33 -26.57 8.01
C ILE A 285 4.28 -27.06 9.46
N LYS A 286 3.22 -27.79 9.86
CA LYS A 286 3.06 -28.29 11.22
C LYS A 286 4.10 -29.34 11.64
N LYS A 287 4.85 -29.93 10.70
CA LYS A 287 5.99 -30.80 11.02
C LYS A 287 7.22 -30.03 11.51
N ILE A 288 7.32 -28.74 11.17
CA ILE A 288 8.52 -27.93 11.39
C ILE A 288 8.28 -26.67 12.22
N TYR A 289 7.02 -26.23 12.38
CA TYR A 289 6.64 -25.03 13.11
C TYR A 289 5.52 -25.33 14.10
N ASN A 290 5.74 -24.99 15.36
CA ASN A 290 4.85 -25.29 16.48
C ASN A 290 3.94 -24.11 16.90
N GLY A 291 4.16 -22.92 16.35
CA GLY A 291 3.35 -21.74 16.67
C GLY A 291 2.00 -21.73 15.96
N GLN A 292 1.26 -20.63 16.14
CA GLN A 292 -0.08 -20.46 15.57
C GLN A 292 -0.02 -20.19 14.06
N LEU A 293 -1.03 -20.68 13.33
CA LEU A 293 -1.14 -20.49 11.88
C LEU A 293 -2.39 -19.69 11.52
N THR A 294 -2.29 -18.85 10.49
CA THR A 294 -3.43 -18.18 9.87
C THR A 294 -3.21 -17.98 8.37
N TYR A 295 -4.24 -17.54 7.66
CA TYR A 295 -4.21 -17.12 6.27
C TYR A 295 -4.96 -15.78 6.18
N ALA A 296 -4.44 -14.82 5.41
CA ALA A 296 -5.03 -13.49 5.27
C ALA A 296 -5.89 -13.40 4.00
N MET A 297 -7.17 -13.74 4.13
CA MET A 297 -8.16 -13.68 3.04
C MET A 297 -8.60 -12.24 2.78
N ASN A 298 -8.90 -11.88 1.52
CA ASN A 298 -9.45 -10.55 1.23
C ASN A 298 -10.87 -10.38 1.77
N TRP A 299 -11.27 -9.14 2.11
CA TRP A 299 -12.58 -8.85 2.73
C TRP A 299 -13.79 -9.26 1.88
N ASP A 300 -13.64 -9.32 0.55
CA ASP A 300 -14.67 -9.65 -0.42
C ASP A 300 -14.73 -11.15 -0.76
N THR A 301 -13.85 -11.95 -0.16
CA THR A 301 -13.84 -13.40 -0.36
C THR A 301 -14.71 -14.06 0.70
N GLU A 302 -15.84 -14.63 0.28
CA GLU A 302 -16.75 -15.40 1.16
C GLU A 302 -16.38 -16.88 1.22
N TYR A 303 -15.08 -17.20 1.42
CA TYR A 303 -14.61 -18.58 1.52
C TYR A 303 -14.51 -19.04 2.99
N PHE A 304 -15.60 -19.59 3.51
CA PHE A 304 -15.69 -20.10 4.88
C PHE A 304 -15.72 -21.63 4.93
N ASN A 305 -14.79 -22.29 4.23
CA ASN A 305 -14.68 -23.74 4.19
C ASN A 305 -14.21 -24.30 5.57
N PRO A 306 -15.01 -25.17 6.23
CA PRO A 306 -14.66 -25.68 7.56
C PRO A 306 -13.38 -26.53 7.59
N GLU A 307 -13.08 -27.30 6.54
CA GLU A 307 -11.90 -28.17 6.49
C GLU A 307 -10.61 -27.36 6.50
N PHE A 308 -10.52 -26.34 5.64
CA PHE A 308 -9.36 -25.45 5.58
C PHE A 308 -9.15 -24.68 6.89
N TRP A 309 -10.19 -23.98 7.35
CA TRP A 309 -10.05 -23.10 8.51
C TRP A 309 -9.90 -23.85 9.84
N SER A 310 -10.44 -25.06 9.96
CA SER A 310 -10.20 -25.90 11.14
C SER A 310 -8.73 -26.29 11.32
N ALA A 311 -7.96 -26.29 10.23
CA ALA A 311 -6.53 -26.57 10.25
C ALA A 311 -5.68 -25.38 10.73
N LEU A 312 -6.28 -24.19 10.91
CA LEU A 312 -5.63 -22.95 11.33
C LEU A 312 -6.11 -22.50 12.72
N GLU A 313 -5.43 -21.53 13.31
CA GLU A 313 -5.80 -20.94 14.61
C GLU A 313 -6.86 -19.85 14.44
N TYR A 314 -6.68 -18.99 13.44
CA TYR A 314 -7.56 -17.86 13.18
C TYR A 314 -8.10 -17.86 11.75
N ILE A 315 -9.35 -17.45 11.59
CA ILE A 315 -9.90 -16.97 10.32
C ILE A 315 -9.32 -15.56 10.08
N GLY A 316 -8.28 -15.48 9.26
CA GLY A 316 -7.57 -14.23 9.00
C GLY A 316 -8.17 -13.44 7.84
N ILE A 317 -8.40 -12.14 8.03
CA ILE A 317 -9.07 -11.28 7.05
C ILE A 317 -8.32 -9.94 6.88
N GLN A 318 -8.20 -9.48 5.64
CA GLN A 318 -7.76 -8.13 5.27
C GLN A 318 -8.98 -7.20 5.25
N ALA A 319 -9.33 -6.61 6.39
CA ALA A 319 -10.66 -6.07 6.68
C ALA A 319 -10.94 -4.66 6.10
N TYR A 320 -10.76 -4.48 4.80
CA TYR A 320 -11.03 -3.22 4.10
C TYR A 320 -12.50 -3.09 3.64
N TYR A 321 -13.44 -3.38 4.54
CA TYR A 321 -14.87 -3.40 4.24
C TYR A 321 -15.43 -2.03 3.81
N PRO A 322 -16.10 -1.90 2.65
CA PRO A 322 -16.92 -0.73 2.35
C PRO A 322 -18.05 -0.59 3.38
N LEU A 323 -18.08 0.55 4.08
CA LEU A 323 -19.04 0.82 5.15
C LEU A 323 -20.10 1.84 4.73
N THR A 324 -19.76 2.79 3.86
CA THR A 324 -20.69 3.85 3.42
C THR A 324 -20.60 4.09 1.91
N THR A 325 -21.57 4.84 1.37
CA THR A 325 -21.54 5.37 -0.01
C THR A 325 -21.30 6.87 -0.06
N ASN A 326 -21.30 7.54 1.10
CA ASN A 326 -21.19 8.99 1.22
C ASN A 326 -19.80 9.38 1.69
N GLU A 327 -19.32 10.53 1.21
CA GLU A 327 -18.14 11.21 1.73
C GLU A 327 -18.43 11.85 3.09
N GLU A 328 -17.42 11.92 3.95
CA GLU A 328 -17.53 12.49 5.31
C GLU A 328 -18.76 11.99 6.10
N PRO A 329 -19.02 10.67 6.16
CA PRO A 329 -20.21 10.15 6.81
C PRO A 329 -20.19 10.42 8.32
N GLU A 330 -21.39 10.52 8.90
CA GLU A 330 -21.54 10.56 10.35
C GLU A 330 -21.26 9.19 10.98
N LEU A 331 -20.82 9.17 12.23
CA LEU A 331 -20.41 7.96 12.95
C LEU A 331 -21.49 6.86 12.88
N SER A 332 -22.77 7.23 13.07
CA SER A 332 -23.90 6.29 13.02
C SER A 332 -24.04 5.59 11.67
N GLN A 333 -23.73 6.26 10.56
CA GLN A 333 -23.78 5.67 9.22
C GLN A 333 -22.68 4.62 9.04
N ILE A 334 -21.48 4.89 9.57
CA ILE A 334 -20.36 3.94 9.56
C ILE A 334 -20.69 2.71 10.42
N LYS A 335 -21.24 2.92 11.62
CA LYS A 335 -21.68 1.83 12.52
C LYS A 335 -22.76 0.96 11.88
N ASN A 336 -23.71 1.57 11.18
CA ASN A 336 -24.72 0.83 10.41
C ASN A 336 -24.09 0.01 9.27
N GLY A 337 -23.08 0.57 8.59
CA GLY A 337 -22.31 -0.11 7.56
C GLY A 337 -21.63 -1.41 8.02
N TRP A 338 -21.23 -1.46 9.30
CA TRP A 338 -20.63 -2.65 9.91
C TRP A 338 -21.61 -3.80 10.14
N GLN A 339 -22.90 -3.54 10.37
CA GLN A 339 -23.86 -4.55 10.84
C GLN A 339 -23.97 -5.78 9.92
N LYS A 340 -23.99 -5.55 8.60
CA LYS A 340 -24.05 -6.64 7.62
C LYS A 340 -22.79 -7.52 7.70
N HIS A 341 -21.62 -6.90 7.85
CA HIS A 341 -20.34 -7.58 7.90
C HIS A 341 -20.20 -8.36 9.20
N ILE A 342 -20.55 -7.74 10.35
CA ILE A 342 -20.59 -8.39 11.66
C ILE A 342 -21.48 -9.65 11.63
N THR A 343 -22.65 -9.55 11.00
CA THR A 343 -23.57 -10.70 10.88
C THR A 343 -22.93 -11.86 10.12
N ILE A 344 -22.24 -11.59 9.01
CA ILE A 344 -21.53 -12.59 8.21
C ILE A 344 -20.38 -13.20 9.01
N LEU A 345 -19.53 -12.35 9.60
CA LEU A 345 -18.36 -12.74 10.37
C LEU A 345 -18.73 -13.61 11.59
N LYS A 346 -19.73 -13.18 12.36
CA LYS A 346 -20.24 -13.93 13.51
C LYS A 346 -20.76 -15.32 13.11
N ARG A 347 -21.48 -15.40 11.99
CA ARG A 347 -21.96 -16.68 11.44
C ARG A 347 -20.79 -17.58 11.04
N ALA A 348 -19.82 -17.04 10.31
CA ALA A 348 -18.65 -17.77 9.86
C ALA A 348 -17.82 -18.33 11.03
N SER A 349 -17.50 -17.48 12.02
CA SER A 349 -16.77 -17.88 13.22
C SER A 349 -17.51 -19.00 13.97
N LYS A 350 -18.82 -18.87 14.14
CA LYS A 350 -19.65 -19.90 14.79
C LYS A 350 -19.69 -21.22 14.00
N GLN A 351 -19.82 -21.16 12.68
CA GLN A 351 -19.89 -22.34 11.82
C GLN A 351 -18.58 -23.13 11.80
N ILE A 352 -17.46 -22.41 11.73
CA ILE A 352 -16.11 -23.01 11.65
C ILE A 352 -15.59 -23.35 13.05
N ASN A 353 -16.15 -22.75 14.10
CA ASN A 353 -15.65 -22.81 15.48
C ASN A 353 -14.20 -22.30 15.60
N LYS A 354 -13.93 -21.16 14.95
CA LYS A 354 -12.64 -20.48 14.99
C LYS A 354 -12.82 -18.98 15.15
N PRO A 355 -11.99 -18.30 15.96
CA PRO A 355 -12.06 -16.87 16.09
C PRO A 355 -11.56 -16.16 14.81
N ILE A 356 -11.97 -14.91 14.65
CA ILE A 356 -11.59 -14.06 13.52
C ILE A 356 -10.48 -13.09 13.95
N LEU A 357 -9.44 -13.01 13.13
CA LEU A 357 -8.34 -12.07 13.26
C LEU A 357 -8.33 -11.14 12.05
N PHE A 358 -8.37 -9.83 12.27
CA PHE A 358 -8.13 -8.88 11.20
C PHE A 358 -6.62 -8.75 10.97
N THR A 359 -6.12 -9.57 10.05
CA THR A 359 -4.70 -9.59 9.67
C THR A 359 -4.22 -8.26 9.09
N GLU A 360 -5.14 -7.42 8.60
CA GLU A 360 -4.98 -5.98 8.39
C GLU A 360 -6.32 -5.26 8.58
N ILE A 361 -6.27 -4.04 9.09
CA ILE A 361 -7.35 -3.04 9.01
C ILE A 361 -6.73 -1.64 8.89
N GLY A 362 -7.27 -0.81 8.00
CA GLY A 362 -6.73 0.53 7.79
C GLY A 362 -7.71 1.44 7.05
N TYR A 363 -7.61 2.73 7.36
CA TYR A 363 -8.39 3.79 6.74
C TYR A 363 -7.45 4.95 6.39
N ARG A 364 -7.64 5.57 5.22
CA ARG A 364 -6.91 6.79 4.84
C ARG A 364 -7.42 8.01 5.61
N ASP A 365 -6.65 9.08 5.66
CA ASP A 365 -7.08 10.40 6.16
C ASP A 365 -7.77 11.24 5.08
N ASP A 366 -8.72 10.64 4.34
CA ASP A 366 -9.51 11.32 3.31
C ASP A 366 -11.02 11.12 3.50
N SER A 367 -11.82 11.99 2.88
CA SER A 367 -13.29 11.96 2.96
C SER A 367 -13.91 10.67 2.42
N TYR A 368 -13.14 9.86 1.66
CA TYR A 368 -13.57 8.64 0.98
C TYR A 368 -13.17 7.36 1.73
N ALA A 369 -12.57 7.47 2.91
CA ALA A 369 -11.91 6.35 3.58
C ALA A 369 -12.84 5.17 3.88
N THR A 370 -14.14 5.40 4.03
CA THR A 370 -15.16 4.38 4.33
C THR A 370 -15.90 3.85 3.10
N ILE A 371 -15.69 4.45 1.93
CA ILE A 371 -16.32 4.04 0.66
C ILE A 371 -15.49 2.95 -0.02
N LYS A 372 -14.18 3.18 -0.15
CA LYS A 372 -13.22 2.21 -0.70
C LYS A 372 -11.99 2.16 0.20
N PRO A 373 -12.03 1.48 1.36
CA PRO A 373 -10.91 1.51 2.29
C PRO A 373 -9.61 0.93 1.70
N TRP A 374 -9.70 -0.05 0.79
CA TRP A 374 -8.53 -0.68 0.16
C TRP A 374 -7.79 0.19 -0.87
N GLU A 375 -8.42 1.28 -1.35
CA GLU A 375 -7.88 2.03 -2.49
C GLU A 375 -6.70 2.93 -2.10
N TRP A 376 -5.53 2.71 -2.71
CA TRP A 376 -4.39 3.61 -2.54
C TRP A 376 -4.61 4.94 -3.27
N SER A 377 -4.15 6.05 -2.69
CA SER A 377 -4.10 7.32 -3.41
C SER A 377 -2.88 7.33 -4.33
N ASN A 378 -2.99 8.02 -5.46
CA ASN A 378 -1.84 8.38 -6.27
C ASN A 378 -1.60 9.89 -6.17
N THR A 379 -0.45 10.38 -6.65
CA THR A 379 -0.06 11.79 -6.51
C THR A 379 -1.14 12.75 -7.02
N ILE A 380 -1.83 12.39 -8.10
CA ILE A 380 -2.91 13.19 -8.68
C ILE A 380 -4.14 13.15 -7.76
N LYS A 381 -4.62 11.97 -7.38
CA LYS A 381 -5.77 11.79 -6.49
C LYS A 381 -5.56 12.50 -5.15
N ARG A 382 -4.37 12.43 -4.57
CA ARG A 382 -4.04 13.09 -3.29
C ARG A 382 -4.16 14.61 -3.37
N PHE A 383 -3.93 15.19 -4.55
CA PHE A 383 -4.09 16.62 -4.76
C PHE A 383 -5.56 17.06 -4.76
N PHE A 384 -6.44 16.19 -5.26
CA PHE A 384 -7.87 16.49 -5.46
C PHE A 384 -8.80 15.91 -4.39
N ARG A 385 -8.32 14.95 -3.58
CA ARG A 385 -9.09 14.41 -2.46
C ARG A 385 -9.05 15.35 -1.28
N LYS A 386 -10.22 15.56 -0.66
CA LYS A 386 -10.34 16.28 0.59
C LYS A 386 -9.78 15.43 1.73
N LYS A 387 -8.80 15.98 2.45
CA LYS A 387 -8.28 15.42 3.69
C LYS A 387 -9.38 15.40 4.73
N SER A 388 -9.51 14.29 5.46
CA SER A 388 -10.45 14.15 6.57
C SER A 388 -9.90 13.20 7.63
N ASN A 389 -9.24 13.77 8.63
CA ASN A 389 -8.92 13.09 9.88
C ASN A 389 -10.20 12.68 10.63
N LYS A 390 -11.30 13.45 10.51
CA LYS A 390 -12.59 13.12 11.10
C LYS A 390 -13.11 11.77 10.60
N THR A 391 -13.06 11.55 9.28
CA THR A 391 -13.53 10.30 8.67
C THR A 391 -12.67 9.12 9.11
N GLN A 392 -11.33 9.27 9.12
CA GLN A 392 -10.43 8.23 9.62
C GLN A 392 -10.72 7.88 11.09
N TYR A 393 -10.86 8.92 11.93
CA TYR A 393 -11.17 8.76 13.35
C TYR A 393 -12.52 8.07 13.58
N PHE A 394 -13.57 8.48 12.87
CA PHE A 394 -14.89 7.83 12.97
C PHE A 394 -14.89 6.39 12.44
N ALA A 395 -14.09 6.07 11.42
CA ALA A 395 -13.97 4.71 10.92
C ALA A 395 -13.38 3.77 11.98
N PHE A 396 -12.27 4.16 12.63
CA PHE A 396 -11.71 3.41 13.75
C PHE A 396 -12.66 3.40 14.95
N LYS A 397 -13.32 4.51 15.27
CA LYS A 397 -14.26 4.59 16.40
C LYS A 397 -15.43 3.64 16.22
N ALA A 398 -16.04 3.61 15.04
CA ALA A 398 -17.09 2.66 14.72
C ALA A 398 -16.61 1.21 14.83
N PHE A 399 -15.40 0.91 14.35
CA PHE A 399 -14.82 -0.43 14.50
C PHE A 399 -14.66 -0.83 15.97
N PHE A 400 -14.09 0.03 16.82
CA PHE A 400 -13.90 -0.29 18.23
C PHE A 400 -15.24 -0.43 18.99
N GLU A 401 -16.24 0.39 18.66
CA GLU A 401 -17.57 0.30 19.29
C GLU A 401 -18.37 -0.93 18.84
N GLU A 402 -18.18 -1.41 17.60
CA GLU A 402 -19.04 -2.46 17.02
C GLU A 402 -18.39 -3.84 16.96
N VAL A 403 -17.06 -3.94 16.89
CA VAL A 403 -16.36 -5.21 16.62
C VAL A 403 -15.41 -5.60 17.76
N TRP A 404 -14.73 -4.63 18.38
CA TRP A 404 -13.67 -4.93 19.35
C TRP A 404 -14.14 -5.74 20.56
N GLY A 405 -15.36 -5.51 21.04
CA GLY A 405 -15.93 -6.24 22.18
C GLY A 405 -16.51 -7.62 21.85
N GLU A 406 -16.63 -8.00 20.58
CA GLU A 406 -17.27 -9.25 20.21
C GLU A 406 -16.41 -10.48 20.59
N SER A 407 -17.05 -11.51 21.14
CA SER A 407 -16.37 -12.71 21.64
C SER A 407 -15.75 -13.60 20.56
N TRP A 408 -16.23 -13.50 19.32
CA TRP A 408 -15.68 -14.21 18.16
C TRP A 408 -14.45 -13.52 17.56
N PHE A 409 -14.07 -12.34 18.05
CA PHE A 409 -13.01 -11.53 17.48
C PHE A 409 -11.73 -11.60 18.33
N SER A 410 -10.60 -11.94 17.72
CA SER A 410 -9.31 -12.11 18.40
C SER A 410 -8.36 -10.92 18.31
N GLY A 411 -8.71 -9.87 17.57
CA GLY A 411 -7.89 -8.66 17.47
C GLY A 411 -7.52 -8.32 16.04
N LEU A 412 -6.52 -7.44 15.88
CA LEU A 412 -6.22 -6.81 14.60
C LEU A 412 -4.75 -6.44 14.42
N PHE A 413 -4.36 -6.17 13.18
CA PHE A 413 -3.14 -5.47 12.82
C PHE A 413 -3.46 -4.19 12.05
N ILE A 414 -3.05 -3.03 12.57
CA ILE A 414 -3.26 -1.75 11.89
C ILE A 414 -2.35 -1.64 10.67
N TRP A 415 -2.96 -1.40 9.51
CA TRP A 415 -2.27 -1.00 8.29
C TRP A 415 -2.24 0.53 8.19
N GLN A 416 -1.10 1.20 8.24
CA GLN A 416 0.22 0.67 8.61
C GLN A 416 0.97 1.69 9.47
N TRP A 417 1.91 1.22 10.29
CA TRP A 417 2.67 2.06 11.21
C TRP A 417 3.84 2.78 10.50
N ASN A 418 3.50 3.69 9.59
CA ASN A 418 4.45 4.46 8.81
C ASN A 418 3.89 5.86 8.50
N LYS A 419 4.55 6.90 9.00
CA LYS A 419 4.13 8.31 8.86
C LYS A 419 3.94 8.76 7.41
N SER A 420 4.67 8.17 6.46
CA SER A 420 4.57 8.51 5.04
C SER A 420 3.44 7.78 4.30
N SER A 421 2.72 6.89 4.99
CA SER A 421 1.61 6.12 4.43
C SER A 421 0.33 6.96 4.33
N ASP A 422 -0.45 6.75 3.27
CA ASP A 422 -1.82 7.28 3.17
C ASP A 422 -2.70 6.79 4.34
N PHE A 423 -2.41 5.60 4.85
CA PHE A 423 -3.11 4.93 5.94
C PHE A 423 -2.54 5.22 7.33
N SER A 424 -1.52 6.08 7.44
CA SER A 424 -0.88 6.36 8.73
C SER A 424 -1.93 6.80 9.75
N ILE A 425 -1.78 6.40 11.00
CA ILE A 425 -2.50 7.05 12.11
C ILE A 425 -1.57 7.97 12.92
N ILE A 426 -0.26 7.84 12.71
CA ILE A 426 0.78 8.60 13.42
C ILE A 426 0.57 10.11 13.21
N ASP A 427 0.57 10.85 14.31
CA ASP A 427 0.28 12.30 14.39
C ASP A 427 -1.13 12.68 13.90
N ARG A 428 -2.09 11.74 13.93
CA ARG A 428 -3.49 11.97 13.58
C ARG A 428 -4.39 11.65 14.78
N PRO A 429 -5.61 12.23 14.89
CA PRO A 429 -6.56 11.94 15.97
C PRO A 429 -6.85 10.44 16.15
N ALA A 430 -6.80 9.64 15.08
CA ALA A 430 -7.00 8.20 15.13
C ALA A 430 -5.94 7.45 15.97
N GLN A 431 -4.71 7.95 16.06
CA GLN A 431 -3.68 7.38 16.94
C GLN A 431 -4.11 7.44 18.41
N ASN A 432 -4.62 8.58 18.86
CA ASN A 432 -5.08 8.77 20.23
C ASN A 432 -6.19 7.80 20.60
N LEU A 433 -7.14 7.60 19.68
CA LEU A 433 -8.22 6.63 19.85
C LEU A 433 -7.68 5.20 19.97
N VAL A 434 -6.88 4.77 19.01
CA VAL A 434 -6.28 3.43 18.98
C VAL A 434 -5.49 3.17 20.26
N MET A 435 -4.65 4.12 20.66
CA MET A 435 -3.82 4.01 21.86
C MET A 435 -4.68 3.83 23.11
N ASN A 436 -5.75 4.62 23.25
CA ASN A 436 -6.68 4.52 24.37
C ASN A 436 -7.39 3.16 24.38
N GLU A 437 -7.86 2.66 23.24
CA GLU A 437 -8.54 1.35 23.16
C GLU A 437 -7.58 0.18 23.38
N PHE A 438 -6.33 0.26 22.90
CA PHE A 438 -5.31 -0.76 23.14
C PHE A 438 -4.85 -0.79 24.61
N SER A 439 -4.97 0.30 25.36
CA SER A 439 -4.59 0.33 26.78
C SER A 439 -5.55 -0.41 27.73
N LYS A 440 -6.73 -0.82 27.24
CA LYS A 440 -7.80 -1.40 28.06
C LYS A 440 -7.90 -2.90 27.86
N LEU A 441 -8.31 -3.62 28.91
CA LEU A 441 -8.74 -5.02 28.82
C LEU A 441 -10.17 -5.11 28.29
N VAL A 442 -10.44 -6.06 27.40
CA VAL A 442 -11.76 -6.20 26.75
C VAL A 442 -12.87 -6.59 27.74
N ARG A 443 -12.59 -7.45 28.73
CA ARG A 443 -13.63 -7.99 29.62
C ARG A 443 -14.06 -7.05 30.74
N ASP A 444 -13.15 -6.21 31.22
CA ASP A 444 -13.41 -5.38 32.41
C ASP A 444 -13.40 -3.87 32.10
N ASN A 445 -13.04 -3.45 30.87
CA ASN A 445 -12.75 -2.05 30.53
C ASN A 445 -11.78 -1.37 31.51
N LEU A 446 -11.04 -2.17 32.28
CA LEU A 446 -10.01 -1.72 33.18
C LEU A 446 -8.74 -1.44 32.37
N ASN A 447 -7.95 -0.49 32.87
CA ASN A 447 -6.62 -0.29 32.34
C ASN A 447 -5.80 -1.56 32.56
N CYS A 448 -5.12 -1.98 31.51
CA CYS A 448 -4.08 -2.97 31.61
C CYS A 448 -2.92 -2.35 32.41
N ASN A 449 -2.61 -2.95 33.55
CA ASN A 449 -1.57 -2.49 34.48
C ASN A 449 -0.20 -2.93 34.01
#